data_AF-A0A4Y3QTR1-F1
#
_entry.id   AF-A0A4Y3QTR1-F1
#
_cell.length_a   1.000
_cell.length_b   1.000
_cell.length_c   1.000
_cell.angle_alpha   90.00
_cell.angle_beta   90.00
_cell.angle_gamma   90.00
#
_symmetry.space_group_name_H-M   'P 1'
#
loop_
_entity.id
_entity.type
_entity.pdbx_description
1 polymer ?
#
loop_
_entity_poly.entity_id
_entity_poly.type
_entity_poly.pdbx_seq_one_letter_code
_entity_poly.pdbx_strand_id
1 'polypeptide(L)'
;MARADHAEFFAFEGARTLLAPYRRPRTLPRARDVWEPALAPLARGIWFRQQRGGRTLYEVAAQLRQAAGFADGHSPEELGERFAFPVTDPARDTSAVLREIADYAATWTERPTAERLRSAPRTTGELRLFFPMLTRRLGSYFGQGGLAVENDMADATAEDGIRMWIGQSHPNDCEGELPALAAECNEALALFHTEDELDRFFCQENHGGSGDADFTEFLPMLAGLCIEHMREHHPLSWERR
;
A
#
# COMPACT_ATOMS: atom_id res chain seq x y z
N MET A 1 0.70 -19.62 -12.47
CA MET A 1 -0.43 -19.81 -11.52
C MET A 1 -1.71 -19.85 -12.34
N ALA A 2 -2.65 -20.75 -12.05
CA ALA A 2 -3.92 -20.75 -12.77
C ALA A 2 -4.76 -19.51 -12.40
N ARG A 3 -5.71 -19.10 -13.24
CA ARG A 3 -6.54 -17.90 -13.02
C ARG A 3 -7.37 -17.98 -11.72
N ALA A 4 -7.77 -19.18 -11.30
CA ALA A 4 -8.44 -19.43 -10.02
C ALA A 4 -7.50 -19.19 -8.82
N ASP A 5 -6.24 -19.62 -8.92
CA ASP A 5 -5.23 -19.37 -7.88
C ASP A 5 -4.94 -17.88 -7.68
N HIS A 6 -5.00 -17.09 -8.75
CA HIS A 6 -4.83 -15.63 -8.65
C HIS A 6 -5.99 -14.98 -7.90
N ALA A 7 -7.24 -15.34 -8.22
CA ALA A 7 -8.40 -14.79 -7.54
C ALA A 7 -8.40 -15.12 -6.04
N GLU A 8 -8.06 -16.36 -5.67
CA GLU A 8 -7.94 -16.77 -4.27
C GLU A 8 -6.77 -16.07 -3.57
N PHE A 9 -5.66 -15.81 -4.27
CA PHE A 9 -4.56 -15.04 -3.70
C PHE A 9 -4.99 -13.62 -3.34
N PHE A 10 -5.70 -12.92 -4.23
CA PHE A 10 -6.14 -11.54 -3.97
C PHE A 10 -7.25 -11.43 -2.93
N ALA A 11 -7.99 -12.51 -2.66
CA ALA A 11 -9.04 -12.54 -1.64
C ALA A 11 -8.54 -12.15 -0.23
N PHE A 12 -7.25 -12.38 0.08
CA PHE A 12 -6.68 -12.12 1.41
C PHE A 12 -5.76 -10.89 1.49
N GLU A 13 -5.80 -10.00 0.50
CA GLU A 13 -4.86 -8.88 0.45
C GLU A 13 -4.95 -7.96 1.67
N GLY A 14 -6.14 -7.67 2.19
CA GLY A 14 -6.33 -6.82 3.36
C GLY A 14 -5.77 -7.43 4.63
N ALA A 15 -6.05 -8.72 4.85
CA ALA A 15 -5.45 -9.49 5.94
C ALA A 15 -3.92 -9.50 5.85
N ARG A 16 -3.34 -9.72 4.66
CA ARG A 16 -1.90 -9.64 4.45
C ARG A 16 -1.32 -8.25 4.65
N THR A 17 -2.08 -7.19 4.38
CA THR A 17 -1.66 -5.81 4.63
C THR A 17 -1.59 -5.55 6.12
N LEU A 18 -2.60 -5.95 6.89
CA LEU A 18 -2.56 -5.85 8.35
C LEU A 18 -1.41 -6.67 8.94
N LEU A 19 -1.23 -7.92 8.48
CA LEU A 19 -0.17 -8.83 8.94
C LEU A 19 1.22 -8.56 8.32
N ALA A 20 1.41 -7.44 7.63
CA ALA A 20 2.69 -7.07 7.01
C ALA A 20 3.90 -7.13 7.96
N PRO A 21 3.81 -6.77 9.26
CA PRO A 21 4.95 -6.83 10.18
C PRO A 21 5.49 -8.25 10.39
N TYR A 22 4.66 -9.26 10.14
CA TYR A 22 5.02 -10.67 10.30
C TYR A 22 5.31 -11.36 8.97
N ARG A 23 5.49 -10.62 7.87
CA ARG A 23 5.85 -11.26 6.58
C ARG A 23 7.29 -11.78 6.57
N ARG A 24 8.19 -11.21 7.38
CA ARG A 24 9.61 -11.58 7.47
C ARG A 24 10.14 -11.36 8.91
N PRO A 25 10.43 -12.43 9.68
CA PRO A 25 10.17 -13.84 9.38
C PRO A 25 8.65 -14.11 9.29
N ARG A 26 8.22 -15.12 8.51
CA ARG A 26 6.80 -15.51 8.33
C ARG A 26 6.20 -16.15 9.59
N THR A 27 6.30 -15.47 10.73
CA THR A 27 5.98 -16.01 12.06
C THR A 27 4.99 -15.12 12.75
N LEU A 28 3.84 -15.69 13.13
CA LEU A 28 2.78 -15.00 13.87
C LEU A 28 2.94 -15.26 15.37
N PRO A 29 3.15 -14.22 16.21
CA PRO A 29 3.17 -14.40 17.65
C PRO A 29 1.81 -14.86 18.17
N ARG A 30 1.81 -15.79 19.14
CA ARG A 30 0.57 -16.27 19.78
C ARG A 30 0.03 -15.31 20.84
N ALA A 31 0.92 -14.56 21.47
CA ALA A 31 0.59 -13.71 22.60
C ALA A 31 0.07 -12.35 22.14
N ARG A 32 -1.11 -11.95 22.63
CA ARG A 32 -1.81 -10.73 22.23
C ARG A 32 -1.06 -9.45 22.57
N ASP A 33 -0.43 -9.41 23.72
CA ASP A 33 0.45 -8.33 24.15
C ASP A 33 1.66 -8.13 23.22
N VAL A 34 2.04 -9.15 22.45
CA VAL A 34 3.07 -9.04 21.41
C VAL A 34 2.46 -8.58 20.09
N TRP A 35 1.40 -9.23 19.61
CA TRP A 35 0.93 -8.94 18.26
C TRP A 35 0.11 -7.65 18.17
N GLU A 36 -0.66 -7.29 19.21
CA GLU A 36 -1.57 -6.14 19.18
C GLU A 36 -0.86 -4.81 18.97
N PRO A 37 0.21 -4.47 19.74
CA PRO A 37 0.92 -3.21 19.57
C PRO A 37 1.56 -3.07 18.19
N ALA A 38 2.06 -4.17 17.62
CA ALA A 38 2.68 -4.17 16.29
C ALA A 38 1.65 -4.06 15.15
N LEU A 39 0.41 -4.54 15.35
CA LEU A 39 -0.68 -4.39 14.38
C LEU A 39 -1.41 -3.05 14.47
N ALA A 40 -1.38 -2.38 15.63
CA ALA A 40 -2.13 -1.14 15.88
C ALA A 40 -1.85 -0.01 14.86
N PRO A 41 -0.61 0.27 14.43
CA PRO A 41 -0.35 1.31 13.42
C PRO A 41 -1.00 1.01 12.07
N LEU A 42 -0.96 -0.25 11.62
CA LEU A 42 -1.56 -0.64 10.34
C LEU A 42 -3.09 -0.67 10.43
N ALA A 43 -3.65 -1.10 11.55
CA ALA A 43 -5.08 -0.98 11.79
C ALA A 43 -5.52 0.49 11.73
N ARG A 44 -4.77 1.40 12.38
CA ARG A 44 -5.02 2.84 12.29
C ARG A 44 -4.90 3.39 10.87
N GLY A 45 -3.89 2.98 10.11
CA GLY A 45 -3.72 3.38 8.71
C GLY A 45 -4.87 2.90 7.81
N ILE A 46 -5.30 1.64 7.96
CA ILE A 46 -6.48 1.10 7.27
C ILE A 46 -7.73 1.91 7.65
N TRP A 47 -7.90 2.23 8.94
CA TRP A 47 -9.02 3.04 9.41
C TRP A 47 -9.03 4.44 8.78
N PHE A 48 -7.89 5.11 8.63
CA PHE A 48 -7.84 6.39 7.92
C PHE A 48 -8.16 6.23 6.43
N ARG A 49 -7.61 5.20 5.78
CA ARG A 49 -7.82 4.95 4.36
C ARG A 49 -9.28 4.63 4.01
N GLN A 50 -9.99 3.93 4.89
CA GLN A 50 -11.40 3.60 4.65
C GLN A 50 -12.29 4.86 4.54
N GLN A 51 -11.90 5.97 5.19
CA GLN A 51 -12.62 7.26 5.07
C GLN A 51 -12.52 7.87 3.66
N ARG A 52 -11.62 7.35 2.81
CA ARG A 52 -11.35 7.82 1.46
C ARG A 52 -11.71 6.75 0.42
N GLY A 53 -12.61 5.83 0.77
CA GLY A 53 -13.07 4.74 -0.11
C GLY A 53 -12.14 3.53 -0.17
N GLY A 54 -11.14 3.45 0.72
CA GLY A 54 -10.30 2.25 0.85
C GLY A 54 -10.98 1.08 1.55
N ARG A 55 -10.31 -0.07 1.55
CA ARG A 55 -10.74 -1.27 2.27
C ARG A 55 -10.96 -0.98 3.76
N THR A 56 -12.05 -1.49 4.30
CA THR A 56 -12.45 -1.35 5.69
C THR A 56 -11.80 -2.41 6.59
N LEU A 57 -11.71 -2.11 7.89
CA LEU A 57 -11.28 -3.11 8.87
C LEU A 57 -12.30 -4.26 9.03
N TYR A 58 -13.56 -4.04 8.67
CA TYR A 58 -14.56 -5.10 8.61
C TYR A 58 -14.24 -6.14 7.52
N GLU A 59 -13.88 -5.68 6.32
CA GLU A 59 -13.43 -6.56 5.24
C GLU A 59 -12.13 -7.28 5.61
N VAL A 60 -11.18 -6.60 6.25
CA VAL A 60 -9.95 -7.22 6.74
C VAL A 60 -10.25 -8.31 7.78
N ALA A 61 -11.16 -8.05 8.73
CA ALA A 61 -11.59 -9.03 9.70
C ALA A 61 -12.27 -10.25 9.04
N ALA A 62 -13.12 -10.02 8.03
CA ALA A 62 -13.74 -11.11 7.27
C ALA A 62 -12.69 -11.98 6.56
N GLN A 63 -11.69 -11.36 5.93
CA GLN A 63 -10.59 -12.07 5.27
C GLN A 63 -9.75 -12.90 6.27
N LEU A 64 -9.48 -12.37 7.46
CA LEU A 64 -8.78 -13.11 8.52
C LEU A 64 -9.57 -14.33 9.00
N ARG A 65 -10.89 -14.19 9.17
CA ARG A 65 -11.77 -15.33 9.52
C ARG A 65 -11.81 -16.37 8.40
N GLN A 66 -11.81 -15.94 7.14
CA GLN A 66 -11.74 -16.86 6.01
C GLN A 66 -10.39 -17.58 5.94
N ALA A 67 -9.27 -16.88 6.20
CA ALA A 67 -7.95 -17.50 6.29
C ALA A 67 -7.87 -18.51 7.45
N ALA A 68 -8.45 -18.20 8.62
CA ALA A 68 -8.57 -19.15 9.73
C ALA A 68 -9.41 -20.38 9.35
N GLY A 69 -10.52 -20.19 8.65
CA GLY A 69 -11.34 -21.29 8.13
C GLY A 69 -10.60 -22.16 7.12
N PHE A 70 -9.75 -21.55 6.27
CA PHE A 70 -8.87 -22.29 5.37
C PHE A 70 -7.88 -23.16 6.15
N ALA A 71 -7.21 -22.60 7.15
CA ALA A 71 -6.24 -23.32 8.00
C ALA A 71 -6.86 -24.41 8.90
N ASP A 72 -8.18 -24.40 9.12
CA ASP A 72 -8.88 -25.51 9.79
C ASP A 72 -9.22 -26.66 8.82
N GLY A 73 -9.52 -26.33 7.55
CA GLY A 73 -9.84 -27.32 6.51
C GLY A 73 -8.62 -27.89 5.78
N HIS A 74 -7.46 -27.24 5.94
CA HIS A 74 -6.17 -27.55 5.32
C HIS A 74 -5.06 -27.44 6.38
N SER A 75 -3.79 -27.49 5.98
CA SER A 75 -2.69 -27.18 6.89
C SER A 75 -2.43 -25.66 6.99
N PRO A 76 -2.08 -25.11 8.17
CA PRO A 76 -1.59 -23.73 8.29
C PRO A 76 -0.34 -23.45 7.44
N GLU A 77 0.49 -24.45 7.20
CA GLU A 77 1.65 -24.38 6.33
C GLU A 77 1.24 -24.11 4.87
N GLU A 78 0.20 -24.78 4.35
CA GLU A 78 -0.37 -24.49 3.02
C GLU A 78 -0.89 -23.06 2.92
N LEU A 79 -1.52 -22.53 3.99
CA LEU A 79 -1.93 -21.13 4.05
C LEU A 79 -0.72 -20.19 3.89
N GLY A 80 0.39 -20.52 4.57
CA GLY A 80 1.65 -19.78 4.49
C GLY A 80 2.34 -19.86 3.13
N GLU A 81 2.33 -21.03 2.48
CA GLU A 81 2.95 -21.25 1.16
C GLU A 81 2.13 -20.63 0.03
N ARG A 82 0.83 -20.92 -0.01
CA ARG A 82 -0.07 -20.53 -1.10
C ARG A 82 -0.42 -19.04 -1.06
N PHE A 83 -0.63 -18.51 0.14
CA PHE A 83 -1.15 -17.16 0.32
C PHE A 83 -0.17 -16.21 1.02
N ALA A 84 1.08 -16.65 1.27
CA ALA A 84 2.11 -15.85 1.94
C ALA A 84 1.70 -15.31 3.31
N PHE A 85 0.92 -16.09 4.06
CA PHE A 85 0.54 -15.76 5.44
C PHE A 85 1.65 -16.12 6.44
N PRO A 86 1.77 -15.35 7.54
CA PRO A 86 2.54 -15.81 8.69
C PRO A 86 1.80 -16.94 9.41
N VAL A 87 2.57 -17.87 9.97
CA VAL A 87 2.06 -19.05 10.69
C VAL A 87 2.60 -19.01 12.12
N THR A 88 1.83 -19.49 13.10
CA THR A 88 2.30 -19.57 14.50
C THR A 88 3.28 -20.72 14.70
N ASP A 89 4.06 -20.68 15.78
CA ASP A 89 4.76 -21.85 16.31
C ASP A 89 4.19 -22.19 17.70
N PRO A 90 3.51 -23.34 17.88
CA PRO A 90 3.23 -24.39 16.88
C PRO A 90 2.15 -23.99 15.87
N ALA A 91 2.19 -24.54 14.65
CA ALA A 91 1.31 -24.17 13.54
C ALA A 91 -0.19 -24.35 13.83
N ARG A 92 -0.56 -25.36 14.63
CA ARG A 92 -1.94 -25.64 15.05
C ARG A 92 -2.67 -24.47 15.73
N ASP A 93 -1.93 -23.50 16.27
CA ASP A 93 -2.52 -22.33 16.95
C ASP A 93 -2.92 -21.22 15.94
N THR A 94 -2.53 -21.34 14.66
CA THR A 94 -2.67 -20.29 13.64
C THR A 94 -4.12 -19.85 13.46
N SER A 95 -5.05 -20.78 13.30
CA SER A 95 -6.47 -20.45 13.09
C SER A 95 -7.07 -19.70 14.28
N ALA A 96 -6.66 -20.05 15.51
CA ALA A 96 -7.15 -19.39 16.71
C ALA A 96 -6.63 -17.95 16.79
N VAL A 97 -5.34 -17.73 16.55
CA VAL A 97 -4.72 -16.39 16.56
C VAL A 97 -5.28 -15.52 15.44
N LEU A 98 -5.50 -16.06 14.23
CA LEU A 98 -6.12 -15.31 13.13
C LEU A 98 -7.54 -14.84 13.46
N ARG A 99 -8.33 -15.65 14.17
CA ARG A 99 -9.67 -15.25 14.65
C ARG A 99 -9.58 -14.15 15.71
N GLU A 100 -8.65 -14.26 16.65
CA GLU A 100 -8.43 -13.25 17.67
C GLU A 100 -8.04 -11.89 17.05
N ILE A 101 -7.15 -11.90 16.05
CA ILE A 101 -6.78 -10.71 15.30
C ILE A 101 -7.97 -10.16 14.50
N ALA A 102 -8.82 -11.04 13.95
CA ALA A 102 -10.04 -10.62 13.25
C ALA A 102 -11.01 -9.89 14.18
N ASP A 103 -11.19 -10.40 15.39
CA ASP A 103 -12.04 -9.78 16.41
C ASP A 103 -11.43 -8.43 16.85
N TYR A 104 -10.12 -8.38 17.05
CA TYR A 104 -9.41 -7.12 17.29
C TYR A 104 -9.65 -6.11 16.16
N ALA A 105 -9.46 -6.50 14.89
CA ALA A 105 -9.69 -5.63 13.73
C ALA A 105 -11.15 -5.13 13.68
N ALA A 106 -12.12 -5.99 14.02
CA ALA A 106 -13.52 -5.60 14.10
C ALA A 106 -13.80 -4.55 15.18
N THR A 107 -13.06 -4.53 16.30
CA THR A 107 -13.23 -3.49 17.34
C THR A 107 -12.89 -2.08 16.88
N TRP A 108 -12.12 -1.92 15.79
CA TRP A 108 -11.81 -0.61 15.22
C TRP A 108 -12.93 -0.03 14.34
N THR A 109 -13.99 -0.81 14.10
CA THR A 109 -15.17 -0.34 13.34
C THR A 109 -16.00 0.66 14.16
N GLU A 110 -15.99 0.50 15.48
CA GLU A 110 -16.45 1.55 16.39
C GLU A 110 -15.45 2.71 16.34
N ARG A 111 -15.95 3.96 16.32
CA ARG A 111 -15.10 5.15 16.19
C ARG A 111 -13.97 5.09 17.23
N PRO A 112 -12.69 4.92 16.82
CA PRO A 112 -11.60 4.75 17.76
C PRO A 112 -11.50 5.96 18.69
N THR A 113 -11.12 5.74 19.93
CA THR A 113 -10.93 6.84 20.87
C THR A 113 -9.87 7.80 20.33
N ALA A 114 -10.03 9.09 20.64
CA ALA A 114 -9.08 10.09 20.18
C ALA A 114 -7.66 9.84 20.71
N GLU A 115 -7.55 9.17 21.87
CA GLU A 115 -6.31 8.65 22.43
C GLU A 115 -5.71 7.55 21.55
N ARG A 116 -6.49 6.55 21.13
CA ARG A 116 -6.02 5.48 20.23
C ARG A 116 -5.53 6.01 18.88
N LEU A 117 -6.13 7.12 18.40
CA LEU A 117 -5.72 7.78 17.15
C LEU A 117 -4.44 8.64 17.30
N ARG A 118 -4.12 9.14 18.50
CA ARG A 118 -3.02 10.10 18.73
C ARG A 118 -1.88 9.59 19.63
N SER A 119 -2.03 8.43 20.24
CA SER A 119 -1.15 7.90 21.30
C SER A 119 0.26 7.55 20.84
N ALA A 120 0.49 7.36 19.53
CA ALA A 120 1.82 7.05 19.00
C ALA A 120 2.06 7.78 17.67
N PRO A 121 3.32 8.20 17.40
CA PRO A 121 3.73 8.65 16.07
C PRO A 121 3.33 7.64 14.99
N ARG A 122 3.09 8.14 13.78
CA ARG A 122 2.80 7.27 12.64
C ARG A 122 4.06 6.51 12.25
N THR A 123 3.91 5.21 11.96
CA THR A 123 5.03 4.39 11.49
C THR A 123 5.16 4.50 9.97
N THR A 124 6.33 4.17 9.42
CA THR A 124 6.53 4.05 7.96
C THR A 124 5.48 3.12 7.34
N GLY A 125 5.20 1.99 7.97
CA GLY A 125 4.21 1.01 7.49
C GLY A 125 2.79 1.58 7.44
N GLU A 126 2.41 2.39 8.43
CA GLU A 126 1.13 3.11 8.43
C GLU A 126 1.07 4.13 7.30
N LEU A 127 2.11 4.97 7.15
CA LEU A 127 2.18 6.03 6.14
C LEU A 127 2.20 5.46 4.72
N ARG A 128 2.81 4.29 4.50
CA ARG A 128 2.81 3.62 3.19
C ARG A 128 1.40 3.33 2.67
N LEU A 129 0.42 3.15 3.56
CA LEU A 129 -0.98 2.94 3.17
C LEU A 129 -1.64 4.18 2.56
N PHE A 130 -1.05 5.36 2.74
CA PHE A 130 -1.51 6.63 2.19
C PHE A 130 -0.99 6.85 0.76
N PHE A 131 0.13 6.20 0.41
CA PHE A 131 0.85 6.44 -0.85
C PHE A 131 1.04 5.17 -1.73
N PRO A 132 0.02 4.32 -1.93
CA PRO A 132 0.19 3.08 -2.68
C PRO A 132 0.58 3.29 -4.15
N MET A 133 0.06 4.33 -4.82
CA MET A 133 0.37 4.62 -6.21
C MET A 133 1.76 5.23 -6.36
N LEU A 134 2.05 6.26 -5.56
CA LEU A 134 3.30 6.98 -5.59
C LEU A 134 4.47 6.05 -5.24
N THR A 135 4.36 5.26 -4.18
CA THR A 135 5.42 4.29 -3.81
C THR A 135 5.67 3.27 -4.92
N ARG A 136 4.60 2.75 -5.55
CA ARG A 136 4.72 1.79 -6.66
C ARG A 136 5.41 2.45 -7.87
N ARG A 137 5.00 3.66 -8.23
CA ARG A 137 5.48 4.34 -9.44
C ARG A 137 6.91 4.85 -9.30
N LEU A 138 7.30 5.38 -8.13
CA LEU A 138 8.70 5.75 -7.85
C LEU A 138 9.63 4.54 -8.00
N GLY A 139 9.27 3.40 -7.41
CA GLY A 139 10.06 2.17 -7.55
C GLY A 139 10.17 1.68 -8.99
N SER A 140 9.16 1.89 -9.84
CA SER A 140 9.25 1.59 -11.28
C SER A 140 10.09 2.61 -12.06
N TYR A 141 10.11 3.87 -11.63
CA TYR A 141 10.80 4.94 -12.33
C TYR A 141 12.30 4.99 -12.02
N PHE A 142 12.67 4.91 -10.72
CA PHE A 142 14.06 4.99 -10.25
C PHE A 142 14.67 3.63 -9.84
N GLY A 143 13.90 2.53 -9.87
CA GLY A 143 14.40 1.20 -9.49
C GLY A 143 15.45 0.62 -10.44
N GLN A 144 16.00 -0.54 -10.08
CA GLN A 144 16.92 -1.28 -10.96
C GLN A 144 16.18 -1.71 -12.25
N GLY A 145 16.50 -1.06 -13.37
CA GLY A 145 15.80 -1.21 -14.65
C GLY A 145 14.61 -0.28 -14.83
N GLY A 146 14.51 0.78 -14.03
CA GLY A 146 13.53 1.84 -14.23
C GLY A 146 13.91 2.80 -15.36
N LEU A 147 12.93 3.56 -15.85
CA LEU A 147 13.09 4.47 -17.00
C LEU A 147 14.20 5.51 -16.80
N ALA A 148 14.45 5.94 -15.56
CA ALA A 148 15.55 6.86 -15.25
C ALA A 148 16.95 6.26 -15.45
N VAL A 149 17.05 4.93 -15.60
CA VAL A 149 18.31 4.17 -15.75
C VAL A 149 18.47 3.61 -17.18
N GLU A 150 17.48 3.78 -18.07
CA GLU A 150 17.57 3.30 -19.45
C GLU A 150 18.54 4.16 -20.29
N ASN A 151 19.39 3.52 -21.09
CA ASN A 151 20.47 4.19 -21.85
C ASN A 151 19.97 5.26 -22.84
N ASP A 152 18.71 5.19 -23.28
CA ASP A 152 18.10 6.17 -24.19
C ASP A 152 17.70 7.48 -23.48
N MET A 153 17.83 7.53 -22.14
CA MET A 153 17.50 8.68 -21.29
C MET A 153 18.74 9.46 -20.80
N ALA A 154 19.95 9.12 -21.28
CA ALA A 154 21.20 9.74 -20.82
C ALA A 154 21.28 11.27 -21.03
N ASP A 155 20.54 11.81 -22.00
CA ASP A 155 20.46 13.24 -22.31
C ASP A 155 19.05 13.84 -22.05
N ALA A 156 18.11 13.06 -21.52
CA ALA A 156 16.72 13.47 -21.35
C ALA A 156 16.48 14.13 -19.99
N THR A 157 15.62 15.16 -19.96
CA THR A 157 15.26 15.81 -18.69
C THR A 157 14.35 14.92 -17.85
N ALA A 158 14.26 15.19 -16.54
CA ALA A 158 13.28 14.50 -15.67
C ALA A 158 11.84 14.65 -16.19
N GLU A 159 11.52 15.81 -16.77
CA GLU A 159 10.23 16.10 -17.38
C GLU A 159 9.95 15.19 -18.59
N ASP A 160 10.93 15.00 -19.48
CA ASP A 160 10.84 14.11 -20.64
C ASP A 160 10.62 12.65 -20.20
N GLY A 161 11.33 12.23 -19.13
CA GLY A 161 11.18 10.90 -18.56
C GLY A 161 9.78 10.65 -17.98
N ILE A 162 9.24 11.62 -17.25
CA ILE A 162 7.87 11.53 -16.73
C ILE A 162 6.86 11.48 -17.87
N ARG A 163 7.01 12.33 -18.91
CA ARG A 163 6.10 12.31 -20.07
C ARG A 163 6.13 10.99 -20.81
N MET A 164 7.31 10.43 -21.05
CA MET A 164 7.47 9.12 -21.67
C MET A 164 6.78 8.04 -20.83
N TRP A 165 7.00 8.05 -19.52
CA TRP A 165 6.38 7.11 -18.58
C TRP A 165 4.85 7.20 -18.56
N ILE A 166 4.30 8.41 -18.53
CA ILE A 166 2.85 8.66 -18.65
C ILE A 166 2.33 8.10 -19.98
N GLY A 167 3.06 8.36 -21.08
CA GLY A 167 2.73 7.86 -22.42
C GLY A 167 2.68 6.34 -22.50
N GLN A 168 3.56 5.62 -21.79
CA GLN A 168 3.54 4.15 -21.71
C GLN A 168 2.32 3.60 -20.96
N SER A 169 1.71 4.38 -20.07
CA SER A 169 0.51 3.97 -19.33
C SER A 169 -0.80 4.20 -20.12
N HIS A 170 -0.74 4.95 -21.22
CA HIS A 170 -1.87 5.22 -22.11
C HIS A 170 -2.07 4.09 -23.13
N PRO A 171 -3.33 3.72 -23.49
CA PRO A 171 -4.60 4.28 -23.03
C PRO A 171 -5.25 3.58 -21.84
N ASN A 172 -4.70 2.44 -21.39
CA ASN A 172 -5.47 1.50 -20.58
C ASN A 172 -5.51 1.83 -19.09
N ASP A 173 -4.44 2.39 -18.53
CA ASP A 173 -4.30 2.54 -17.08
C ASP A 173 -4.36 4.02 -16.64
N CYS A 174 -4.17 4.96 -17.57
CA CYS A 174 -4.01 6.39 -17.25
C CYS A 174 -5.23 7.02 -16.56
N GLU A 175 -6.47 6.65 -16.96
CA GLU A 175 -7.70 7.20 -16.35
C GLU A 175 -7.88 6.81 -14.88
N GLY A 176 -7.50 5.58 -14.51
CA GLY A 176 -7.62 5.09 -13.14
C GLY A 176 -6.44 5.48 -12.26
N GLU A 177 -5.26 5.65 -12.85
CA GLU A 177 -4.02 5.74 -12.10
C GLU A 177 -3.46 7.15 -11.94
N LEU A 178 -3.47 7.97 -12.99
CA LEU A 178 -2.83 9.30 -12.96
C LEU A 178 -3.52 10.29 -12.03
N PRO A 179 -4.87 10.35 -11.93
CA PRO A 179 -5.53 11.19 -10.95
C PRO A 179 -5.16 10.82 -9.51
N ALA A 180 -5.07 9.52 -9.22
CA ALA A 180 -4.68 9.03 -7.90
C ALA A 180 -3.22 9.37 -7.57
N LEU A 181 -2.32 9.21 -8.55
CA LEU A 181 -0.91 9.57 -8.40
C LEU A 181 -0.72 11.07 -8.13
N ALA A 182 -1.41 11.93 -8.89
CA ALA A 182 -1.37 13.38 -8.68
C ALA A 182 -1.89 13.76 -7.28
N ALA A 183 -2.96 13.11 -6.81
CA ALA A 183 -3.47 13.32 -5.46
C ALA A 183 -2.47 12.90 -4.38
N GLU A 184 -1.83 11.74 -4.53
CA GLU A 184 -0.82 11.24 -3.58
C GLU A 184 0.43 12.12 -3.54
N CYS A 185 0.86 12.71 -4.67
CA CYS A 185 1.95 13.69 -4.71
C CYS A 185 1.63 14.92 -3.85
N ASN A 186 0.45 15.52 -4.03
CA ASN A 186 0.02 16.67 -3.26
C ASN A 186 -0.18 16.34 -1.77
N GLU A 187 -0.67 15.14 -1.48
CA GLU A 187 -0.80 14.68 -0.10
C GLU A 187 0.55 14.45 0.59
N ALA A 188 1.55 13.95 -0.13
CA ALA A 188 2.90 13.79 0.40
C ALA A 188 3.48 15.15 0.80
N LEU A 189 3.36 16.16 -0.06
CA LEU A 189 3.79 17.53 0.22
C LEU A 189 3.01 18.20 1.36
N ALA A 190 1.79 17.74 1.65
CA ALA A 190 1.00 18.24 2.78
C ALA A 190 1.33 17.54 4.10
N LEU A 191 1.92 16.34 4.06
CA LEU A 191 2.22 15.53 5.24
C LEU A 191 3.70 15.57 5.65
N PHE A 192 4.60 15.70 4.68
CA PHE A 192 6.04 15.85 4.88
C PHE A 192 6.41 17.30 4.57
N HIS A 193 7.11 17.94 5.50
CA HIS A 193 7.37 19.38 5.46
C HIS A 193 8.77 19.72 4.97
N THR A 194 9.64 18.73 4.81
CA THR A 194 11.02 18.92 4.33
C THR A 194 11.40 17.86 3.30
N GLU A 195 12.42 18.18 2.49
CA GLU A 195 13.04 17.22 1.56
C GLU A 195 13.60 16.00 2.30
N ASP A 196 14.29 16.21 3.42
CA ASP A 196 14.84 15.12 4.24
C ASP A 196 13.77 14.12 4.70
N GLU A 197 12.55 14.58 5.02
CA GLU A 197 11.44 13.72 5.41
C GLU A 197 10.91 12.90 4.22
N LEU A 198 10.84 13.53 3.04
CA LEU A 198 10.43 12.87 1.79
C LEU A 198 11.46 11.83 1.34
N ASP A 199 12.75 12.19 1.29
CA ASP A 199 13.84 11.28 0.92
C ASP A 199 13.91 10.07 1.86
N ARG A 200 13.88 10.34 3.18
CA ARG A 200 13.87 9.27 4.17
C ARG A 200 12.70 8.31 3.94
N PHE A 201 11.50 8.85 3.72
CA PHE A 201 10.32 8.02 3.55
C PHE A 201 10.33 7.26 2.22
N PHE A 202 10.50 7.94 1.09
CA PHE A 202 10.35 7.33 -0.23
C PHE A 202 11.58 6.53 -0.65
N CYS A 203 12.80 7.01 -0.40
CA CYS A 203 14.02 6.36 -0.89
C CYS A 203 14.56 5.34 0.10
N GLN A 204 14.78 5.75 1.35
CA GLN A 204 15.48 4.92 2.33
C GLN A 204 14.56 3.81 2.86
N GLU A 205 13.33 4.16 3.25
CA GLU A 205 12.41 3.26 3.92
C GLU A 205 11.49 2.48 2.95
N ASN A 206 11.23 3.01 1.75
CA ASN A 206 10.34 2.38 0.76
C ASN A 206 11.02 1.96 -0.55
N HIS A 207 12.34 2.14 -0.67
CA HIS A 207 13.13 1.73 -1.84
C HIS A 207 12.64 2.34 -3.16
N GLY A 208 12.10 3.57 -3.10
CA GLY A 208 11.63 4.31 -4.26
C GLY A 208 12.75 4.76 -5.20
N GLY A 209 14.01 4.75 -4.75
CA GLY A 209 15.17 5.29 -5.47
C GLY A 209 15.18 6.82 -5.48
N SER A 210 16.36 7.44 -5.54
CA SER A 210 16.55 8.89 -5.69
C SER A 210 17.48 9.11 -6.88
N GLY A 211 16.93 9.35 -8.07
CA GLY A 211 17.76 9.79 -9.18
C GLY A 211 18.06 11.26 -9.03
N ASP A 212 19.04 11.65 -8.20
CA ASP A 212 19.55 13.02 -7.94
C ASP A 212 18.53 14.18 -7.81
N ALA A 213 17.23 13.90 -7.77
CA ALA A 213 16.14 14.87 -7.86
C ALA A 213 15.47 15.06 -6.50
N ASP A 214 15.27 16.32 -6.14
CA ASP A 214 14.57 16.72 -4.92
C ASP A 214 13.06 16.46 -5.06
N PHE A 215 12.45 15.71 -4.14
CA PHE A 215 11.01 15.42 -4.16
C PHE A 215 10.15 16.67 -4.08
N THR A 216 10.60 17.69 -3.37
CA THR A 216 9.94 18.99 -3.28
C THR A 216 9.78 19.68 -4.64
N GLU A 217 10.65 19.39 -5.60
CA GLU A 217 10.55 19.87 -6.99
C GLU A 217 9.88 18.83 -7.91
N PHE A 218 10.23 17.56 -7.73
CA PHE A 218 9.76 16.45 -8.55
C PHE A 218 8.25 16.17 -8.39
N LEU A 219 7.72 16.14 -7.16
CA LEU A 219 6.32 15.79 -6.90
C LEU A 219 5.32 16.80 -7.51
N PRO A 220 5.53 18.14 -7.40
CA PRO A 220 4.69 19.11 -8.11
C PRO A 220 4.74 18.93 -9.63
N MET A 221 5.93 18.69 -10.20
CA MET A 221 6.11 18.46 -11.64
C MET A 221 5.35 17.22 -12.10
N LEU A 222 5.52 16.09 -11.41
CA LEU A 222 4.83 14.83 -11.69
C LEU A 222 3.31 15.01 -11.61
N ALA A 223 2.80 15.66 -10.56
CA ALA A 223 1.37 15.92 -10.41
C ALA A 223 0.83 16.80 -11.55
N GLY A 224 1.58 17.84 -11.94
CA GLY A 224 1.23 18.73 -13.04
C GLY A 224 1.11 17.99 -14.37
N LEU A 225 2.12 17.18 -14.72
CA LEU A 225 2.13 16.39 -15.96
C LEU A 225 1.01 15.33 -15.99
N CYS A 226 0.69 14.71 -14.85
CA CYS A 226 -0.46 13.80 -14.75
C CYS A 226 -1.77 14.55 -15.04
N ILE A 227 -1.96 15.74 -14.49
CA ILE A 227 -3.16 16.56 -14.70
C ILE A 227 -3.25 17.05 -16.14
N GLU A 228 -2.14 17.50 -16.72
CA GLU A 228 -2.06 17.93 -18.12
C GLU A 228 -2.51 16.80 -19.05
N HIS A 229 -1.91 15.62 -18.92
CA HIS A 229 -2.29 14.45 -19.71
C HIS A 229 -3.79 14.13 -19.60
N MET A 230 -4.35 14.12 -18.38
CA MET A 230 -5.77 13.85 -18.17
C MET A 230 -6.66 14.88 -18.85
N ARG A 231 -6.28 16.16 -18.84
CA ARG A 231 -7.05 17.23 -19.50
C ARG A 231 -6.99 17.13 -21.02
N GLU A 232 -5.85 16.73 -21.56
CA GLU A 232 -5.64 16.64 -23.00
C GLU A 232 -6.27 15.39 -23.62
N HIS A 233 -6.16 14.24 -22.95
CA HIS A 233 -6.52 12.95 -23.55
C HIS A 233 -7.81 12.35 -23.00
N HIS A 234 -8.24 12.76 -21.80
CA HIS A 234 -9.41 12.22 -21.11
C HIS A 234 -10.36 13.31 -20.59
N PRO A 235 -10.82 14.25 -21.45
CA PRO A 235 -11.76 15.28 -21.02
C PRO A 235 -13.07 14.62 -20.57
N LEU A 236 -13.40 14.78 -19.29
CA LEU A 236 -14.66 14.30 -18.72
C LEU A 236 -15.84 14.94 -19.46
N SER A 237 -16.61 14.13 -20.18
CA SER A 237 -17.95 14.50 -20.64
C SER A 237 -18.97 13.81 -19.76
N TRP A 238 -19.86 14.61 -19.16
CA TRP A 238 -20.98 14.09 -18.36
C TRP A 238 -22.25 14.76 -18.86
N GLU A 239 -23.22 13.94 -19.26
CA GLU A 239 -24.56 14.41 -19.59
C GLU A 239 -25.43 14.32 -18.34
N ARG A 240 -26.17 15.39 -18.03
CA ARG A 240 -27.26 15.32 -17.07
C ARG A 240 -28.37 14.45 -17.68
N ARG A 241 -28.55 13.25 -17.16
CA ARG A 241 -29.75 12.44 -17.38
C ARG A 241 -30.78 12.72 -16.31
#